data_AF-A0A6I4MMB2-F1
#
_entry.id   AF-A0A6I4MMB2-F1
#
_cell.length_a   1.000
_cell.length_b   1.000
_cell.length_c   1.000
_cell.angle_alpha   90.00
_cell.angle_beta   90.00
_cell.angle_gamma   90.00
#
_symmetry.space_group_name_H-M   'P 1'
#
loop_
_entity.id
_entity.type
_entity.pdbx_description
1 polymer ?
#
loop_
_entity_poly.entity_id
_entity_poly.type
_entity_poly.pdbx_seq_one_letter_code
_entity_poly.pdbx_strand_id
1 'polypeptide(L)' 'MLAEASDRSGRTVRGEVTGTDAYGTTAVLAVEGARRLVADGAPAGTRAPAEAFDPADLLGFLAAAGASWRVEAA' A
#
# COMPACT_ATOMS: atom_id res chain seq x y z
N MET A 1 -7.23 -8.20 -1.44
CA MET A 1 -6.34 -8.55 -0.31
C MET A 1 -6.96 -8.02 0.96
N LEU A 2 -6.87 -8.79 2.04
CA LEU A 2 -7.42 -8.42 3.35
C LEU A 2 -6.31 -8.37 4.40
N ALA A 3 -6.35 -7.35 5.26
CA ALA A 3 -5.52 -7.23 6.45
C ALA A 3 -6.40 -6.90 7.66
N GLU A 4 -6.14 -7.55 8.79
CA GLU A 4 -6.82 -7.27 10.05
C GLU A 4 -5.78 -6.99 11.13
N ALA A 5 -6.07 -6.01 12.00
CA ALA A 5 -5.23 -5.66 13.12
C ALA A 5 -6.08 -5.52 14.38
N SER A 6 -5.57 -6.03 15.50
CA SER A 6 -6.21 -5.95 16.80
C SER A 6 -5.29 -5.32 17.83
N ASP A 7 -5.87 -4.59 18.78
CA ASP A 7 -5.13 -4.02 19.90
C ASP A 7 -5.34 -4.79 21.22
N ARG A 8 -4.62 -4.39 22.27
CA ARG A 8 -4.70 -5.04 23.60
C ARG A 8 -6.05 -4.83 24.31
N SER A 9 -6.90 -3.92 23.82
CA SER A 9 -8.25 -3.71 24.32
C SER A 9 -9.30 -4.54 23.59
N GLY A 10 -8.89 -5.32 22.59
CA GLY A 10 -9.78 -6.14 21.77
C GLY A 10 -10.48 -5.37 20.65
N ARG A 11 -10.06 -4.12 20.36
CA ARG A 11 -10.56 -3.40 19.18
C ARG A 11 -9.90 -3.98 17.93
N THR A 12 -10.70 -4.19 16.89
CA THR A 12 -10.24 -4.71 15.60
C THR A 12 -10.51 -3.70 14.50
N VAL A 13 -9.55 -3.54 13.61
CA VAL A 13 -9.67 -2.77 12.37
C VAL A 13 -9.36 -3.67 11.19
N ARG A 14 -10.06 -3.44 10.08
CA ARG A 14 -9.98 -4.23 8.88
C ARG A 14 -9.67 -3.34 7.68
N GLY A 15 -8.59 -3.66 6.98
CA GLY A 15 -8.21 -3.07 5.72
C GLY A 15 -8.50 -4.02 4.56
N GLU A 16 -9.11 -3.51 3.50
CA GLU A 16 -9.35 -4.25 2.27
C GLU A 16 -8.81 -3.47 1.07
N VAL A 17 -8.15 -4.19 0.15
CA VAL A 17 -7.78 -3.71 -1.17
C VAL A 17 -8.43 -4.61 -2.22
N THR A 18 -9.14 -4.03 -3.18
CA THR A 18 -9.76 -4.75 -4.30
C THR A 18 -9.22 -4.24 -5.63
N GLY A 19 -9.26 -5.07 -6.66
CA GLY A 19 -8.80 -4.75 -8.01
C GLY A 19 -8.98 -5.96 -8.92
N THR A 20 -9.05 -5.72 -10.24
CA THR A 20 -9.34 -6.77 -11.23
C THR A 20 -8.08 -7.35 -11.89
N ASP A 21 -6.93 -6.70 -11.74
CA ASP A 21 -5.66 -7.12 -12.33
C ASP A 21 -4.54 -7.08 -11.27
N ALA A 22 -4.39 -8.18 -10.54
CA ALA A 22 -3.40 -8.27 -9.47
C ALA A 22 -1.95 -8.16 -9.99
N TYR A 23 -1.65 -8.75 -11.15
CA TYR A 23 -0.31 -8.74 -11.70
C TYR A 23 0.03 -7.38 -12.33
N GLY A 24 -0.90 -6.77 -13.06
CA GLY A 24 -0.73 -5.41 -13.58
C GLY A 24 -0.57 -4.40 -12.46
N THR A 25 -1.40 -4.49 -11.41
CA THR A 25 -1.27 -3.62 -10.21
C THR A 25 0.10 -3.81 -9.55
N THR A 26 0.59 -5.05 -9.44
CA THR A 26 1.92 -5.32 -8.85
C THR A 26 3.04 -4.72 -9.71
N ALA A 27 2.96 -4.83 -11.03
CA ALA A 27 3.95 -4.25 -11.94
C ALA A 27 3.98 -2.72 -11.82
N VAL A 28 2.81 -2.08 -11.79
CA VAL A 28 2.68 -0.63 -11.57
C VAL A 28 3.28 -0.23 -10.21
N LEU A 29 2.97 -0.98 -9.15
CA LEU A 29 3.50 -0.73 -7.80
C LEU A 29 5.03 -0.81 -7.78
N ALA A 30 5.63 -1.80 -8.42
CA ALA A 30 7.09 -1.96 -8.46
C ALA A 30 7.78 -0.80 -9.20
N VAL A 31 7.24 -0.39 -10.35
CA VAL A 31 7.77 0.74 -11.14
C VAL A 31 7.61 2.05 -10.40
N GLU A 32 6.43 2.30 -9.82
CA GLU A 32 6.16 3.51 -9.05
C GLU A 32 7.05 3.60 -7.80
N GLY A 33 7.24 2.48 -7.10
CA GLY A 33 8.17 2.40 -5.97
C GLY A 33 9.59 2.79 -6.39
N ALA A 34 10.10 2.24 -7.49
CA ALA A 34 11.42 2.60 -8.01
C ALA A 34 11.51 4.10 -8.39
N ARG A 35 10.46 4.65 -9.03
CA ARG A 35 10.40 6.07 -9.40
C ARG A 35 10.46 6.97 -8.17
N ARG A 36 9.66 6.69 -7.13
CA ARG A 36 9.60 7.46 -5.87
C ARG A 36 10.92 7.43 -5.11
N LEU A 37 11.55 6.25 -5.00
CA LEU A 37 12.85 6.12 -4.33
C LEU A 37 13.91 7.05 -4.93
N VAL A 38 13.89 7.23 -6.27
CA VAL A 38 14.80 8.15 -6.98
C VAL A 38 14.34 9.61 -6.85
N ALA A 39 13.06 9.89 -7.06
CA ALA A 39 12.53 11.25 -7.11
C ALA A 39 12.53 11.94 -5.74
N ASP A 40 12.21 11.20 -4.67
CA ASP A 40 12.02 11.74 -3.33
C ASP A 40 13.30 11.63 -2.48
N GLY A 41 14.35 10.96 -3.00
CA GLY A 41 15.66 10.85 -2.37
C GLY A 41 15.68 9.90 -1.16
N ALA A 42 15.36 8.62 -1.38
CA ALA A 42 15.34 7.64 -0.31
C ALA A 42 16.76 7.32 0.25
N PRO A 43 16.89 7.09 1.57
CA PRO A 43 18.16 6.65 2.15
C PRO A 43 18.63 5.31 1.57
N ALA A 44 19.94 5.15 1.40
CA ALA A 44 20.53 3.90 0.96
C ALA A 44 20.22 2.74 1.92
N GLY A 45 20.19 1.52 1.36
CA GLY A 45 19.97 0.26 2.07
C GLY A 45 18.62 -0.40 1.75
N THR A 46 18.43 -1.60 2.28
CA THR A 46 17.17 -2.35 2.12
C THR A 46 16.11 -1.78 3.05
N ARG A 47 14.91 -1.52 2.51
CA ARG A 47 13.75 -1.01 3.24
C ARG A 47 12.52 -1.83 2.92
N ALA A 48 11.67 -2.04 3.92
CA ALA A 48 10.32 -2.51 3.67
C ALA A 48 9.48 -1.39 3.02
N PRO A 49 8.45 -1.72 2.23
CA PRO A 49 7.55 -0.70 1.66
C PRO A 49 6.94 0.23 2.71
N ALA A 50 6.60 -0.30 3.89
CA ALA A 50 6.03 0.48 5.00
C ALA A 50 7.01 1.48 5.64
N GLU A 51 8.31 1.33 5.39
CA GLU A 51 9.34 2.30 5.84
C GLU A 51 9.64 3.35 4.76
N ALA A 52 9.33 3.05 3.49
CA ALA A 52 9.71 3.86 2.35
C ALA A 52 8.57 4.75 1.84
N PHE A 53 7.31 4.36 2.05
CA PHE A 53 6.16 5.02 1.44
C PHE A 53 5.05 5.27 2.47
N ASP A 54 4.37 6.40 2.32
CA ASP A 54 3.07 6.59 2.96
C ASP A 54 2.04 5.63 2.31
N PRO A 55 1.35 4.79 3.11
CA PRO A 55 0.46 3.78 2.56
C PRO A 55 -0.79 4.38 1.90
N ALA A 56 -1.34 5.49 2.43
CA ALA A 56 -2.54 6.09 1.88
C ALA A 56 -2.25 6.76 0.53
N ASP A 57 -1.11 7.44 0.42
CA ASP A 57 -0.66 8.06 -0.82
C ASP A 57 -0.34 7.01 -1.90
N LEU A 58 0.39 5.94 -1.55
CA LEU A 58 0.70 4.86 -2.50
C LEU A 58 -0.57 4.15 -2.98
N LEU A 59 -1.48 3.79 -2.07
CA LEU A 59 -2.74 3.13 -2.44
C LEU A 59 -3.67 4.09 -3.23
N GLY A 60 -3.62 5.39 -2.93
CA GLY A 60 -4.30 6.43 -3.70
C GLY A 60 -3.80 6.52 -5.14
N PHE A 61 -2.49 6.45 -5.36
CA PHE A 61 -1.91 6.39 -6.71
C PHE A 61 -2.42 5.18 -7.51
N LEU A 62 -2.54 4.02 -6.87
CA LEU A 62 -3.00 2.79 -7.52
C LEU A 62 -4.49 2.83 -7.92
N ALA A 63 -5.26 3.83 -7.47
CA ALA A 63 -6.62 4.04 -7.95
C ALA A 63 -6.67 4.23 -9.47
N ALA A 64 -5.66 4.89 -10.06
CA ALA A 64 -5.55 5.05 -11.50
C ALA A 64 -5.31 3.72 -12.24
N ALA A 65 -4.80 2.70 -11.55
CA ALA A 65 -4.63 1.34 -12.07
C ALA A 65 -5.84 0.42 -11.76
N GLY A 66 -6.95 0.97 -11.26
CA GLY A 66 -8.17 0.23 -10.98
C GLY A 66 -8.20 -0.47 -9.62
N ALA A 67 -7.27 -0.15 -8.72
CA ALA A 67 -7.34 -0.60 -7.33
C ALA A 67 -8.29 0.30 -6.53
N SER A 68 -9.00 -0.27 -5.56
CA SER A 68 -9.69 0.51 -4.52
C SER A 68 -9.33 -0.04 -3.15
N TRP A 69 -9.35 0.82 -2.13
CA TRP A 69 -9.00 0.43 -0.78
C TRP A 69 -9.89 1.13 0.26
N ARG A 70 -10.06 0.48 1.40
CA ARG A 70 -10.81 0.99 2.55
C ARG A 70 -10.27 0.44 3.86
N VAL A 71 -10.43 1.20 4.93
CA VAL A 71 -10.14 0.78 6.30
C VAL A 71 -11.35 1.09 7.16
N GLU A 72 -11.84 0.10 7.89
CA GLU A 72 -13.04 0.20 8.71
C GLU A 72 -12.81 -0.43 10.08
N ALA A 73 -13.54 0.06 11.09
CA ALA A 73 -13.67 -0.66 12.35
C ALA A 73 -14.43 -1.98 12.07
N ALA A 74 -13.88 -3.09 12.57
CA ALA A 74 -14.51 -4.40 12.46
C ALA A 74 -15.56 -4.61 13.57
#